data_AF-A0A8I3AUU4-F1
#
_entry.id   AF-A0A8I3AUU4-F1
#
_cell.length_a   1.000
_cell.length_b   1.000
_cell.length_c   1.000
_cell.angle_alpha   90.00
_cell.angle_beta   90.00
_cell.angle_gamma   90.00
#
_symmetry.space_group_name_H-M   'P 1'
#
loop_
_entity.id
_entity.type
_entity.pdbx_description
1 polymer ?
#
loop_
_entity_poly.entity_id
_entity_poly.type
_entity_poly.pdbx_seq_one_letter_code
_entity_poly.pdbx_strand_id
1 'polypeptide(L)'
;MPRHPRLPEQPTPDTITGQLTPKMTYATPRFWAAPLTYLRWASRERPAYFWSIVIGVAGPVQLAIVPPVRKMLGDENAPQIPVTYPVPSGQRKQLTGYDDE
;
A
#
# COMPACT_ATOMS: atom_id res chain seq x y z
N MET A 1 -63.34 -4.01 -55.33
CA MET A 1 -62.04 -4.05 -54.63
C MET A 1 -61.35 -5.36 -54.97
N PRO A 2 -60.05 -5.34 -55.31
CA PRO A 2 -59.14 -6.18 -54.56
C PRO A 2 -57.90 -5.37 -54.17
N ARG A 3 -57.79 -5.09 -52.87
CA ARG A 3 -56.53 -4.65 -52.25
C ARG A 3 -55.57 -5.83 -52.39
N HIS A 4 -54.49 -5.67 -53.16
CA HIS A 4 -53.38 -6.59 -53.09
C HIS A 4 -52.94 -6.73 -51.63
N PRO A 5 -52.77 -7.94 -51.08
CA PRO A 5 -52.21 -8.11 -49.76
C PRO A 5 -50.77 -7.61 -49.79
N ARG A 6 -50.51 -6.48 -49.12
CA ARG A 6 -49.17 -5.95 -48.91
C ARG A 6 -48.40 -7.02 -48.15
N LEU A 7 -47.31 -7.54 -48.74
CA LEU A 7 -46.41 -8.48 -48.07
C LEU A 7 -46.01 -7.91 -46.70
N PRO A 8 -45.84 -8.74 -45.65
CA PRO A 8 -45.25 -8.26 -44.42
C PRO A 8 -43.88 -7.65 -44.75
N GLU A 9 -43.73 -6.37 -44.46
CA GLU A 9 -42.53 -5.59 -44.66
C GLU A 9 -41.37 -6.35 -44.00
N GLN A 10 -40.41 -6.82 -44.81
CA GLN A 10 -39.19 -7.43 -44.29
C GLN A 10 -38.52 -6.40 -43.38
N PRO A 11 -38.17 -6.74 -42.13
CA PRO A 11 -37.47 -5.80 -41.26
C PRO A 11 -36.19 -5.38 -41.96
N THR A 12 -36.06 -4.08 -42.20
CA THR A 12 -34.88 -3.49 -42.83
C THR A 12 -33.63 -3.82 -41.98
N PRO A 13 -32.46 -4.08 -42.61
CA PRO A 13 -31.26 -4.60 -41.92
C PRO A 13 -30.74 -3.70 -40.78
N ASP A 14 -31.22 -2.47 -40.73
CA ASP A 14 -30.98 -1.41 -39.75
C ASP A 14 -31.60 -1.69 -38.36
N THR A 15 -32.50 -2.66 -38.21
CA THR A 15 -33.14 -2.96 -36.91
C THR A 15 -32.31 -3.91 -36.01
N ILE A 16 -31.32 -4.63 -36.54
CA ILE A 16 -30.54 -5.64 -35.77
C ILE A 16 -29.42 -5.00 -34.93
N THR A 17 -29.10 -3.73 -35.15
CA THR A 17 -28.04 -3.02 -34.40
C THR A 17 -28.45 -2.61 -32.98
N GLY A 18 -29.72 -2.78 -32.59
CA GLY A 18 -30.25 -2.33 -31.30
C GLY A 18 -30.03 -3.25 -30.08
N GLN A 19 -29.51 -4.47 -30.23
CA GLN A 19 -29.56 -5.48 -29.16
C GLN A 19 -28.22 -6.16 -28.84
N LEU A 20 -27.12 -5.42 -28.85
CA LEU A 20 -25.88 -5.87 -28.25
C LEU A 20 -25.10 -4.68 -27.71
N THR A 21 -25.71 -3.90 -26.82
CA THR A 21 -24.90 -3.28 -25.77
C THR A 21 -24.38 -4.43 -24.92
N PRO A 22 -23.09 -4.79 -24.97
CA PRO A 22 -22.55 -5.68 -23.96
C PRO A 22 -22.84 -4.99 -22.63
N LYS A 23 -23.65 -5.64 -21.78
CA LYS A 23 -23.72 -5.28 -20.37
C LYS A 23 -22.28 -5.34 -19.90
N MET A 24 -21.69 -4.20 -19.60
CA MET A 24 -20.33 -4.08 -19.08
C MET A 24 -20.31 -4.81 -17.74
N THR A 25 -20.20 -6.13 -17.78
CA THR A 25 -19.82 -6.93 -16.63
C THR A 25 -18.47 -6.35 -16.21
N TYR A 26 -18.33 -6.02 -14.93
CA TYR A 26 -17.10 -5.44 -14.40
C TYR A 26 -15.97 -6.45 -14.62
N ALA A 27 -15.30 -6.36 -15.78
CA ALA A 27 -14.12 -7.12 -16.06
C ALA A 27 -13.10 -6.77 -14.99
N THR A 28 -12.48 -7.78 -14.38
CA THR A 28 -11.44 -7.57 -13.39
C THR A 28 -10.37 -6.66 -14.00
N PRO A 29 -10.16 -5.43 -13.48
CA PRO A 29 -9.22 -4.50 -14.08
C PRO A 29 -7.83 -5.14 -14.07
N ARG A 30 -7.10 -5.06 -15.20
CA ARG A 30 -5.73 -5.57 -15.25
C ARG A 30 -4.81 -4.60 -14.52
N PHE A 31 -4.02 -5.11 -13.58
CA PHE A 31 -3.06 -4.32 -12.80
C PHE A 31 -2.13 -3.47 -13.71
N TRP A 32 -1.58 -4.06 -14.76
CA TRP A 32 -0.65 -3.40 -15.69
C TRP A 32 -1.30 -2.43 -16.68
N ALA A 33 -2.63 -2.44 -16.82
CA ALA A 33 -3.34 -1.54 -17.73
C ALA A 33 -3.95 -0.34 -16.99
N ALA A 34 -4.40 -0.54 -15.75
CA ALA A 34 -5.06 0.50 -14.95
C ALA A 34 -4.84 0.26 -13.45
N PRO A 35 -3.64 0.57 -12.91
CA PRO A 35 -3.29 0.24 -11.53
C PRO A 35 -4.19 0.94 -10.50
N LEU A 36 -4.51 2.22 -10.69
CA LEU A 36 -5.39 2.96 -9.76
C LEU A 36 -6.83 2.40 -9.76
N THR A 37 -7.35 2.03 -10.93
CA THR A 37 -8.66 1.41 -11.05
C THR A 37 -8.67 0.01 -10.44
N TYR A 38 -7.55 -0.74 -10.54
CA TYR A 38 -7.38 -2.02 -9.88
C TYR A 38 -7.38 -1.90 -8.36
N LEU A 39 -6.64 -0.95 -7.79
CA LEU A 39 -6.62 -0.74 -6.33
C LEU A 39 -8.02 -0.39 -5.80
N ARG A 40 -8.78 0.47 -6.49
CA ARG A 40 -10.16 0.83 -6.13
C ARG A 40 -11.15 -0.34 -6.25
N TRP A 41 -10.90 -1.27 -7.16
CA TRP A 41 -11.70 -2.50 -7.30
C TRP A 41 -11.31 -3.52 -6.22
N ALA A 42 -10.01 -3.75 -6.02
CA ALA A 42 -9.46 -4.70 -5.06
C ALA A 42 -9.85 -4.37 -3.62
N SER A 43 -9.93 -3.08 -3.25
CA SER A 43 -10.35 -2.66 -1.91
C SER A 43 -11.81 -3.00 -1.57
N ARG A 44 -12.69 -3.08 -2.58
CA ARG A 44 -14.13 -3.36 -2.40
C ARG A 44 -14.48 -4.83 -2.62
N GLU A 45 -13.92 -5.46 -3.65
CA GLU A 45 -14.24 -6.84 -4.02
C GLU A 45 -13.45 -7.87 -3.19
N ARG A 46 -12.21 -7.53 -2.81
CA ARG A 46 -11.30 -8.44 -2.11
C ARG A 46 -10.61 -7.75 -0.92
N PRO A 47 -11.38 -7.28 0.07
CA PRO A 47 -10.88 -6.43 1.15
C PRO A 47 -9.78 -7.11 1.98
N ALA A 48 -9.90 -8.41 2.27
CA ALA A 48 -8.92 -9.13 3.07
C ALA A 48 -7.51 -9.08 2.45
N TYR A 49 -7.39 -9.36 1.15
CA TYR A 49 -6.10 -9.35 0.46
C TYR A 49 -5.53 -7.94 0.33
N PHE A 50 -6.37 -6.97 -0.04
CA PHE A 50 -5.94 -5.58 -0.21
C PHE A 50 -5.41 -4.99 1.10
N TRP A 51 -6.19 -5.06 2.18
CA TRP A 51 -5.81 -4.45 3.45
C TRP A 51 -4.66 -5.19 4.15
N SER A 52 -4.53 -6.50 3.97
CA SER A 52 -3.38 -7.25 4.50
C SER A 52 -2.06 -6.74 3.92
N ILE A 53 -2.02 -6.48 2.61
CA ILE A 53 -0.81 -5.95 1.94
C ILE A 53 -0.57 -4.50 2.37
N VAL A 54 -1.61 -3.66 2.40
CA VAL A 54 -1.48 -2.24 2.79
C VAL A 54 -0.95 -2.12 4.21
N ILE A 55 -1.51 -2.86 5.18
CA ILE A 55 -1.08 -2.82 6.57
C ILE A 55 0.30 -3.48 6.73
N GLY A 56 0.56 -4.58 6.02
CA GLY A 56 1.85 -5.25 6.03
C GLY A 56 2.99 -4.37 5.51
N VAL A 57 2.74 -3.55 4.49
CA VAL A 57 3.71 -2.59 3.95
C VAL A 57 3.79 -1.31 4.79
N ALA A 58 2.70 -0.91 5.45
CA ALA A 58 2.69 0.28 6.30
C ALA A 58 3.73 0.23 7.42
N GLY A 59 3.96 -0.94 8.03
CA GLY A 59 4.97 -1.10 9.10
C GLY A 59 6.41 -0.76 8.64
N PRO A 60 6.96 -1.45 7.62
CA PRO A 60 8.29 -1.15 7.09
C PRO A 60 8.42 0.29 6.58
N VAL A 61 7.38 0.83 5.93
CA VAL A 61 7.36 2.22 5.46
C VAL A 61 7.45 3.19 6.64
N GLN A 62 6.71 2.94 7.72
CA GLN A 62 6.77 3.75 8.93
C GLN A 62 8.16 3.68 9.57
N LEU A 63 8.81 2.51 9.62
CA LEU A 63 10.18 2.38 10.13
C LEU A 63 11.21 3.16 9.30
N ALA A 64 10.98 3.33 8.00
CA ALA A 64 11.87 4.14 7.16
C ALA A 64 11.62 5.64 7.31
N ILE A 65 10.36 6.05 7.47
CA ILE A 65 9.96 7.48 7.50
C ILE A 65 10.07 8.08 8.90
N VAL A 66 9.75 7.33 9.96
CA VAL A 66 9.68 7.87 11.32
C VAL A 66 11.05 8.31 11.87
N PRO A 67 12.15 7.55 11.73
CA PRO A 67 13.45 7.98 12.26
C PRO A 67 13.98 9.31 11.70
N PRO A 68 13.96 9.59 10.38
CA PRO A 68 14.40 10.89 9.89
C PRO A 68 13.46 12.02 10.35
N VAL A 69 12.15 11.79 10.37
CA VAL A 69 11.18 12.79 10.85
C VAL A 69 11.39 13.11 12.33
N ARG A 70 11.65 12.11 13.18
CA ARG A 70 11.96 12.31 14.60
C ARG A 70 13.24 13.11 14.82
N LYS A 71 14.31 12.81 14.05
CA LYS A 71 15.57 13.56 14.11
C LYS A 71 15.38 15.03 13.70
N MET A 72 14.54 15.30 12.69
CA MET A 72 14.23 16.67 12.27
C MET A 72 13.45 17.46 13.33
N LEU A 73 12.65 16.78 14.15
CA LEU A 73 11.87 17.38 15.23
C LEU A 73 12.68 17.61 16.51
N GLY A 74 13.98 17.25 16.52
CA GLY A 74 14.86 17.39 17.68
C GLY A 74 14.78 16.25 18.69
N ASP A 75 14.10 15.15 18.35
CA ASP A 75 14.06 13.94 19.18
C ASP A 75 15.32 13.10 18.91
N GLU A 76 16.32 13.24 19.78
CA GLU A 76 17.56 12.47 19.72
C GLU A 76 17.41 11.11 20.42
N ASN A 77 18.13 10.11 19.92
CA ASN A 77 18.14 8.80 20.56
C ASN A 77 18.82 8.88 21.92
N ALA A 78 18.25 8.21 22.92
CA ALA A 78 18.87 8.08 24.22
C ALA A 78 20.28 7.47 24.11
N PRO A 79 21.26 7.96 24.88
CA PRO A 79 22.60 7.38 24.90
C PRO A 79 22.55 5.92 25.38
N GLN A 80 23.49 5.11 24.89
CA GLN A 80 23.57 3.72 25.28
C GLN A 80 23.86 3.59 26.78
N ILE A 81 23.01 2.83 27.47
CA ILE A 81 23.19 2.54 28.89
C ILE A 81 24.45 1.67 29.05
N PRO A 82 25.37 2.04 29.97
CA PRO A 82 26.55 1.23 30.22
C PRO A 82 26.14 -0.13 30.80
N VAL A 83 26.49 -1.21 30.10
CA VAL A 83 26.23 -2.60 30.53
C VAL A 83 27.34 -3.16 31.42
N THR A 84 28.40 -2.39 31.62
CA THR A 84 29.57 -2.76 32.41
C THR A 84 30.06 -1.53 33.15
N TYR A 85 30.76 -1.76 34.26
CA TYR A 85 31.42 -0.69 34.98
C TYR A 85 32.30 0.12 34.00
N PRO A 86 32.16 1.45 33.95
CA PRO A 86 32.91 2.28 33.02
C PRO A 86 34.37 2.33 33.47
N VAL A 87 35.20 1.44 32.92
CA VAL A 87 36.64 1.43 33.16
C VAL A 87 37.26 2.59 32.37
N PRO A 88 37.94 3.55 33.02
CA PRO A 88 38.65 4.61 32.32
C PRO A 88 39.72 4.01 31.39
N SER A 89 39.83 4.52 30.17
CA SER A 89 40.85 4.08 29.19
C SER A 89 42.25 4.63 29.46
N GLY A 90 42.44 5.34 30.57
CA GLY A 90 43.70 5.99 30.95
C GLY A 90 44.71 5.03 31.59
N GLN A 91 45.98 5.43 31.54
CA GLN A 91 47.04 4.74 32.26
C GLN A 91 46.79 4.79 33.77
N ARG A 92 47.13 3.71 34.48
CA ARG A 92 46.97 3.64 35.93
C ARG A 92 47.77 4.77 36.59
N LYS A 93 47.11 5.57 37.43
CA LYS A 93 47.76 6.58 38.26
C LYS A 93 48.20 5.93 39.57
N GLN A 94 49.43 6.16 40.00
CA GLN A 94 49.88 5.80 41.34
C GLN A 94 49.11 6.66 42.35
N LEU A 95 48.34 6.02 43.22
CA LEU A 95 47.58 6.68 44.29
C LEU A 95 48.35 6.50 45.61
N THR A 96 48.29 7.49 46.50
CA THR A 96 48.85 7.43 47.86
C THR A 96 47.77 7.85 48.87
N GLY A 97 47.87 7.37 50.12
CA GLY A 97 46.99 7.84 51.22
C GLY A 97 45.96 6.84 51.78
N TYR A 98 46.01 5.59 51.36
CA TYR A 98 45.26 4.47 51.94
C TYR A 98 46.19 3.27 52.22
N ASP A 99 47.48 3.53 52.42
CA ASP A 99 48.42 2.49 52.81
C ASP A 99 48.18 2.13 54.29
N ASP A 100 48.15 0.83 54.59
CA ASP A 100 47.87 0.30 55.94
C ASP A 100 49.10 0.56 56.84
N GLU A 101 49.07 1.60 57.68
CA GLU A 101 49.95 1.71 58.86
C GLU A 101 49.44 0.87 60.05
#